data_AF-A0A4Y4M9X6-F1
#
_entry.id   AF-A0A4Y4M9X6-F1
#
_cell.length_a   1.000
_cell.length_b   1.000
_cell.length_c   1.000
_cell.angle_alpha   90.00
_cell.angle_beta   90.00
_cell.angle_gamma   90.00
#
_symmetry.space_group_name_H-M   'P 1'
#
loop_
_entity.id
_entity.type
_entity.pdbx_description
1 polymer ?
#
loop_
_entity_poly.entity_id
_entity_poly.type
_entity_poly.pdbx_seq_one_letter_code
_entity_poly.pdbx_strand_id
1 'polypeptide(L)'
;MTPNYKLIYSDLINKKFPERIGEFQTILSKNKLSFLDIINLNEKIFQNKKAQQKVNQKYRSYSKSDILRILDYQKKHGLNNIQLAHHFRLSRNTVTKWKKMFLV
;
A
#
# COMPACT_ATOMS: atom_id res chain seq x y z
N MET A 1 -13.69 12.80 0.42
CA MET A 1 -12.37 13.44 0.61
C MET A 1 -11.31 12.35 0.74
N THR A 2 -10.26 12.43 -0.07
CA THR A 2 -9.11 11.49 0.03
C THR A 2 -8.11 12.07 1.02
N PRO A 3 -7.66 11.32 2.03
CA PRO A 3 -6.65 11.82 2.97
C PRO A 3 -5.36 12.22 2.25
N ASN A 4 -4.75 13.35 2.63
CA ASN A 4 -3.44 13.73 2.11
C ASN A 4 -2.36 12.92 2.82
N TYR A 5 -2.13 11.69 2.34
CA TYR A 5 -1.16 10.77 2.93
C TYR A 5 0.25 11.36 3.00
N LYS A 6 0.63 12.25 2.07
CA LYS A 6 1.95 12.89 2.11
C LYS A 6 2.12 13.74 3.36
N LEU A 7 1.13 14.60 3.66
CA LEU A 7 1.15 15.42 4.88
C LEU A 7 1.10 14.54 6.15
N ILE A 8 0.20 13.57 6.18
CA ILE A 8 0.03 12.70 7.36
C ILE A 8 1.33 11.95 7.69
N TYR A 9 1.96 11.34 6.69
CA TYR A 9 3.22 10.63 6.91
C TYR A 9 4.38 11.57 7.19
N SER A 10 4.45 12.74 6.53
CA SER A 10 5.50 13.72 6.79
C SER A 10 5.45 14.23 8.23
N ASP A 11 4.27 14.60 8.74
CA ASP A 11 4.08 15.04 10.12
C ASP A 11 4.42 13.91 11.11
N LEU A 12 3.98 12.69 10.81
CA LEU A 12 4.24 11.53 11.67
C LEU A 12 5.74 11.20 11.74
N ILE A 13 6.45 11.25 10.61
CA ILE A 13 7.90 11.00 10.55
C ILE A 13 8.66 12.12 11.26
N ASN A 14 8.33 13.38 11.01
CA ASN A 14 8.97 14.51 11.68
C ASN A 14 8.79 14.45 13.20
N LYS A 15 7.62 14.01 13.68
CA LYS A 15 7.31 13.93 15.11
C LYS A 15 7.92 12.73 15.81
N LYS A 16 8.01 11.57 15.15
CA LYS A 16 8.43 10.31 15.81
C LYS A 16 9.80 9.78 15.38
N PHE A 17 10.26 10.12 14.19
CA PHE A 17 11.47 9.56 13.58
C PHE A 17 12.30 10.63 12.84
N PRO A 18 12.64 11.76 13.48
CA PRO A 18 13.37 12.84 12.82
C PRO A 18 14.74 12.37 12.27
N GLU A 19 15.40 11.44 12.97
CA GLU A 19 16.72 10.93 12.57
C GLU A 19 16.69 10.02 11.32
N ARG A 20 15.52 9.50 10.96
CA ARG A 20 15.34 8.60 9.81
C ARG A 20 14.67 9.28 8.62
N ILE A 21 14.49 10.60 8.65
CA ILE A 21 13.84 11.39 7.58
C ILE A 21 14.42 11.05 6.20
N GLY A 22 15.75 10.91 6.10
CA GLY A 22 16.43 10.56 4.84
C GLY A 22 15.95 9.25 4.21
N GLU A 23 15.59 8.25 5.03
CA GLU A 23 15.11 6.94 4.55
C GLU A 23 13.70 7.00 3.92
N PHE A 24 12.92 8.00 4.31
CA PHE A 24 11.54 8.21 3.87
C PHE A 24 11.43 9.28 2.79
N GLN A 25 12.42 10.16 2.69
CA GLN A 25 12.45 11.27 1.75
C GLN A 25 12.29 10.79 0.31
N THR A 26 12.95 9.70 -0.09
CA THR A 26 12.83 9.11 -1.43
C THR A 26 11.39 8.76 -1.81
N ILE A 27 10.56 8.38 -0.83
CA ILE A 27 9.15 8.04 -1.04
C ILE A 27 8.28 9.31 -0.96
N LEU A 28 8.53 10.19 0.01
CA LEU A 28 7.79 11.43 0.23
C LEU A 28 8.00 12.49 -0.87
N SER A 29 9.13 12.44 -1.59
CA SER A 29 9.44 13.32 -2.71
C SER A 29 8.55 13.07 -3.94
N LYS A 30 7.81 11.97 -3.99
CA LYS A 30 6.86 11.70 -5.08
C LYS A 30 5.70 12.71 -5.05
N ASN A 31 5.26 13.11 -6.25
CA ASN A 31 4.15 14.07 -6.40
C ASN A 31 2.83 13.52 -5.86
N LYS A 32 2.60 12.20 -6.02
CA LYS A 32 1.52 11.47 -5.37
C LYS A 32 2.08 10.17 -4.81
N LEU A 33 1.77 9.89 -3.55
CA LEU A 33 2.05 8.58 -2.97
C LEU A 33 1.09 7.56 -3.56
N SER A 34 1.64 6.56 -4.24
CA SER A 34 0.85 5.42 -4.66
C SER A 34 0.49 4.55 -3.46
N PHE A 35 -0.51 3.70 -3.61
CA PHE A 35 -0.84 2.73 -2.57
C PHE A 35 0.36 1.85 -2.14
N LEU A 36 1.22 1.49 -3.09
CA LEU A 36 2.47 0.77 -2.81
C LEU A 36 3.42 1.58 -1.94
N ASP A 37 3.55 2.87 -2.21
CA ASP A 37 4.37 3.79 -1.42
C ASP A 37 3.82 3.90 0.01
N ILE A 38 2.50 3.96 0.16
CA ILE A 38 1.83 3.99 1.46
C ILE A 38 2.07 2.69 2.23
N ILE A 39 1.99 1.52 1.59
CA ILE A 39 2.34 0.25 2.25
C ILE A 39 3.78 0.29 2.73
N ASN A 40 4.71 0.67 1.85
CA ASN A 40 6.13 0.66 2.16
C ASN A 40 6.46 1.60 3.32
N LEU A 41 5.87 2.81 3.33
CA LEU A 41 5.96 3.75 4.46
C LEU A 41 5.43 3.13 5.75
N ASN A 42 4.22 2.55 5.71
CA ASN A 42 3.63 1.90 6.88
C ASN A 42 4.51 0.77 7.41
N GLU A 43 5.07 -0.05 6.53
CA GLU A 43 5.95 -1.15 6.93
C GLU A 43 7.24 -0.63 7.54
N LYS A 44 7.93 0.31 6.90
CA LYS A 44 9.17 0.90 7.44
C LYS A 44 8.96 1.59 8.79
N ILE A 45 7.82 2.27 8.98
CA ILE A 45 7.49 3.00 10.21
C ILE A 45 7.07 2.06 11.34
N PHE A 46 6.31 1.00 11.03
CA PHE A 46 5.72 0.10 12.02
C PHE A 46 6.34 -1.31 12.00
N GLN A 47 7.57 -1.44 11.47
CA GLN A 47 8.39 -2.65 11.51
C GLN A 47 8.28 -3.27 12.92
N ASN A 48 7.67 -4.45 13.01
CA ASN A 48 7.47 -5.30 14.21
C ASN A 48 6.10 -5.29 14.94
N LYS A 49 5.09 -4.50 14.56
CA LYS A 49 3.76 -4.64 15.21
C LYS A 49 2.78 -5.51 14.41
N LYS A 50 2.92 -6.84 14.49
CA LYS A 50 1.99 -7.83 13.91
C LYS A 50 0.51 -7.55 14.24
N ALA A 51 0.22 -7.00 15.42
CA ALA A 51 -1.13 -6.62 15.85
C ALA A 51 -1.67 -5.39 15.08
N GLN A 52 -0.86 -4.34 14.86
CA GLN A 52 -1.25 -3.18 14.06
C GLN A 52 -1.42 -3.52 12.57
N GLN A 53 -0.68 -4.50 12.05
CA GLN A 53 -0.75 -4.90 10.64
C GLN A 53 -2.12 -5.47 10.24
N LYS A 54 -2.79 -6.22 11.12
CA LYS A 54 -4.17 -6.71 10.88
C LYS A 54 -5.18 -5.56 10.84
N VAL A 55 -5.01 -4.57 11.71
CA VAL A 55 -5.90 -3.41 11.82
C VAL A 55 -5.73 -2.48 10.61
N ASN A 56 -4.50 -2.25 10.15
CA ASN A 56 -4.22 -1.41 8.98
C ASN A 56 -4.73 -2.01 7.65
N GLN A 57 -4.95 -3.32 7.54
CA GLN A 57 -5.54 -3.91 6.33
C GLN A 57 -6.99 -3.46 6.09
N LYS A 58 -7.77 -3.20 7.16
CA LYS A 58 -9.15 -2.70 7.07
C LYS A 58 -9.25 -1.26 6.58
N TYR A 59 -8.21 -0.45 6.75
CA TYR A 59 -8.22 0.97 6.39
C TYR A 59 -7.64 1.27 5.00
N ARG A 60 -7.45 0.26 4.16
CA ARG A 60 -6.88 0.42 2.82
C ARG A 60 -7.98 0.81 1.82
N SER A 61 -7.98 2.08 1.44
CA SER A 61 -8.78 2.57 0.31
C SER A 61 -7.97 2.45 -0.98
N TYR A 62 -8.33 1.49 -1.84
CA TYR A 62 -7.68 1.29 -3.13
C TYR A 62 -8.37 2.16 -4.20
N SER A 63 -7.61 3.02 -4.88
CA SER A 63 -8.12 3.71 -6.07
C SER A 63 -8.21 2.76 -7.27
N LYS A 64 -8.98 3.11 -8.29
CA LYS A 64 -9.04 2.36 -9.57
C LYS A 64 -7.62 2.13 -10.14
N SER A 65 -6.77 3.16 -10.11
CA SER A 65 -5.40 3.05 -10.59
C SER A 65 -4.54 2.11 -9.75
N ASP A 66 -4.74 2.05 -8.43
CA ASP A 66 -4.01 1.11 -7.57
C ASP A 66 -4.43 -0.34 -7.88
N ILE A 67 -5.73 -0.57 -8.05
CA ILE A 67 -6.27 -1.88 -8.40
C ILE A 67 -5.71 -2.37 -9.74
N LEU A 68 -5.72 -1.51 -10.76
CA LEU A 68 -5.16 -1.84 -12.08
C LEU A 68 -3.66 -2.14 -12.00
N ARG A 69 -2.89 -1.37 -11.22
CA ARG A 69 -1.45 -1.63 -11.04
C ARG A 69 -1.20 -2.96 -10.34
N ILE A 70 -2.03 -3.34 -9.36
CA ILE A 70 -1.92 -4.65 -8.68
C ILE A 70 -2.25 -5.80 -9.64
N LEU A 71 -3.29 -5.65 -10.48
CA LEU A 71 -3.65 -6.66 -11.48
C LEU A 71 -2.61 -6.76 -12.62
N ASP A 72 -2.00 -5.64 -13.00
CA ASP A 72 -0.88 -5.63 -13.96
C ASP A 72 0.35 -6.35 -13.39
N TYR A 73 0.67 -6.14 -12.11
CA TYR A 73 1.71 -6.89 -11.41
C TYR A 73 1.46 -8.40 -11.45
N GLN A 74 0.20 -8.84 -11.31
CA GLN A 74 -0.17 -10.25 -11.45
C GLN A 74 0.25 -10.82 -12.80
N LYS A 75 -0.05 -10.11 -13.90
CA LYS A 75 0.29 -10.54 -15.26
C LYS A 75 1.79 -10.55 -15.48
N LYS A 76 2.48 -9.48 -15.10
CA LYS A 76 3.94 -9.31 -15.27
C LYS A 76 4.76 -10.40 -14.59
N HIS A 77 4.29 -10.88 -13.44
CA HIS A 77 5.01 -11.89 -12.65
C HIS A 77 4.37 -13.29 -12.73
N GLY A 78 3.36 -13.51 -13.58
CA GLY A 78 2.72 -14.81 -13.74
C GLY A 78 2.06 -15.36 -12.46
N LEU A 79 1.60 -14.49 -11.56
CA LEU A 79 1.11 -14.90 -10.24
C LEU A 79 -0.34 -15.40 -10.30
N ASN A 80 -0.65 -16.44 -9.52
CA ASN A 80 -2.04 -16.82 -9.29
C ASN A 80 -2.71 -15.90 -8.25
N ASN A 81 -4.05 -15.98 -8.13
CA ASN A 81 -4.80 -15.10 -7.24
C ASN A 81 -4.42 -15.27 -5.76
N ILE A 82 -3.98 -16.45 -5.33
CA ILE A 82 -3.53 -16.68 -3.93
C ILE A 82 -2.19 -16.00 -3.70
N GLN A 83 -1.23 -16.19 -4.60
CA GLN A 83 0.10 -15.61 -4.50
C GLN A 83 0.05 -14.08 -4.53
N LEU A 84 -0.74 -13.51 -5.46
CA LEU A 84 -0.95 -12.07 -5.50
C LEU A 84 -1.60 -11.56 -4.22
N ALA A 85 -2.63 -12.26 -3.74
CA ALA A 85 -3.32 -11.90 -2.52
C ALA A 85 -2.36 -11.94 -1.31
N HIS A 86 -1.51 -12.96 -1.21
CA HIS A 86 -0.51 -13.05 -0.16
C HIS A 86 0.50 -11.90 -0.24
N HIS A 87 1.03 -11.60 -1.44
CA HIS A 87 2.00 -10.52 -1.65
C HIS A 87 1.46 -9.15 -1.23
N PHE A 88 0.24 -8.82 -1.64
CA PHE A 88 -0.39 -7.54 -1.31
C PHE A 88 -1.18 -7.54 0.01
N ARG A 89 -1.19 -8.68 0.73
CA ARG A 89 -2.00 -8.91 1.93
C ARG A 89 -3.49 -8.60 1.73
N LEU A 90 -4.03 -9.12 0.63
CA LEU A 90 -5.43 -9.11 0.25
C LEU A 90 -6.08 -10.46 0.53
N SER A 91 -7.42 -10.51 0.46
CA SER A 91 -8.09 -11.80 0.33
C SER A 91 -8.11 -12.25 -1.13
N ARG A 92 -8.04 -13.56 -1.40
CA ARG A 92 -8.25 -14.14 -2.74
C ARG A 92 -9.54 -13.63 -3.37
N ASN A 93 -10.60 -13.49 -2.56
CA ASN A 93 -11.91 -13.02 -2.99
C ASN A 93 -11.88 -11.55 -3.46
N THR A 94 -11.08 -10.70 -2.82
CA THR A 94 -10.83 -9.33 -3.26
C THR A 94 -10.22 -9.30 -4.66
N VAL A 95 -9.18 -10.11 -4.90
CA VAL A 95 -8.53 -10.22 -6.22
C VAL A 95 -9.53 -10.71 -7.27
N THR A 96 -10.32 -11.75 -6.97
CA THR A 96 -11.36 -12.25 -7.86
C THR A 96 -12.39 -11.16 -8.19
N LYS A 97 -12.86 -10.40 -7.19
CA LYS A 97 -13.82 -9.30 -7.37
C LYS A 97 -13.24 -8.20 -8.27
N TRP A 98 -11.99 -7.80 -8.06
CA TRP A 98 -11.33 -6.79 -8.88
C TRP A 98 -11.15 -7.23 -10.33
N LYS A 99 -10.74 -8.48 -10.56
CA LYS A 99 -10.66 -9.03 -11.93
C LYS A 99 -12.02 -8.93 -12.64
N LYS A 100 -13.10 -9.32 -11.95
CA LYS A 100 -14.47 -9.21 -12.49
C LYS A 100 -14.91 -7.77 -12.77
N MET A 101 -14.42 -6.80 -12.00
CA MET A 101 -14.84 -5.40 -12.12
C MET A 101 -14.08 -4.63 -13.21
N PHE A 102 -12.86 -5.06 -13.56
CA PHE A 102 -11.94 -4.27 -14.40
C PHE A 102 -11.37 -5.01 -15.62
N LEU A 103 -11.45 -6.33 -15.68
CA LEU A 103 -10.83 -7.14 -16.74
C LEU A 103 -11.79 -8.12 -17.43
N VAL A 104 -13.00 -8.30 -16.88
CA VAL A 104 -14.04 -9.21 -17.37
C VAL A 104 -15.24 -8.37 -17.79
#